data_AF-A0A954P9H3-F1
#
_entry.id   AF-A0A954P9H3-F1
#
_cell.length_a   1.000
_cell.length_b   1.000
_cell.length_c   1.000
_cell.angle_alpha   90.00
_cell.angle_beta   90.00
_cell.angle_gamma   90.00
#
_symmetry.space_group_name_H-M   'P 1'
#
loop_
_entity.id
_entity.type
_entity.pdbx_description
1 polymer ?
#
loop_
_entity_poly.entity_id
_entity_poly.type
_entity_poly.pdbx_seq_one_letter_code
_entity_poly.pdbx_strand_id
1 'polypeptide(L)'
;MHRLKSVFAALAGLVAGVLAVATIQFVSSRFYPMPANLDVNDSQALGEWIKQLPLGAYLFVLASWASGTFVGVLVARVLTVDRRAWAGCIVWALMAAATIITLVSLPHPLWFWFAGILVCLVFGLFGLLVAAPKQYVVRASRQIIAPVGRVFRTLSQVDEFSRAVPDIVRVEFLTDQHFGVGTRFRETRVMRGREATTELHVAELEDNRMVRMVSEMGGTIWDTTFTVDSAADGTQMTMHMDCRPCSLMSRFMVPMILPLVDKAVQGDMDAIKAYCEKPQ
;
A
#
# COMPACT_ATOMS: atom_id res chain seq x y z
N MET A 1 -18.89 13.70 -2.02
CA MET A 1 -18.73 12.38 -2.66
C MET A 1 -17.69 11.48 -1.98
N HIS A 2 -16.50 11.97 -1.60
CA HIS A 2 -15.47 11.15 -0.93
C HIS A 2 -15.92 10.49 0.38
N ARG A 3 -16.58 11.24 1.28
CA ARG A 3 -17.08 10.69 2.56
C ARG A 3 -18.12 9.57 2.36
N LEU A 4 -18.98 9.70 1.36
CA LEU A 4 -20.02 8.71 1.06
C LEU A 4 -19.40 7.38 0.61
N LYS A 5 -18.39 7.40 -0.28
CA LYS A 5 -17.67 6.20 -0.72
C LYS A 5 -17.02 5.46 0.44
N SER A 6 -16.50 6.19 1.42
CA SER A 6 -15.89 5.59 2.59
C SER A 6 -16.89 5.04 3.61
N VAL A 7 -18.12 5.58 3.67
CA VAL A 7 -19.21 4.93 4.43
C VAL A 7 -19.53 3.57 3.82
N PHE A 8 -19.62 3.48 2.48
CA PHE A 8 -19.75 2.18 1.80
C PHE A 8 -18.57 1.25 2.11
N ALA A 9 -17.35 1.76 2.17
CA ALA A 9 -16.18 0.97 2.58
C ALA A 9 -16.32 0.41 4.01
N ALA A 10 -16.77 1.23 4.97
CA ALA A 10 -17.01 0.78 6.34
C ALA A 10 -18.12 -0.28 6.41
N LEU A 11 -19.23 -0.11 5.66
CA LEU A 11 -20.30 -1.11 5.58
C LEU A 11 -19.81 -2.42 4.96
N ALA A 12 -19.08 -2.36 3.85
CA ALA A 12 -18.49 -3.54 3.22
C ALA A 12 -17.52 -4.27 4.16
N GLY A 13 -16.70 -3.51 4.91
CA GLY A 13 -15.84 -4.08 5.93
C GLY A 13 -16.61 -4.73 7.08
N LEU A 14 -17.67 -4.08 7.58
CA LEU A 14 -18.51 -4.66 8.62
C LEU A 14 -19.14 -5.98 8.17
N VAL A 15 -19.71 -6.02 6.97
CA VAL A 15 -20.29 -7.24 6.38
C VAL A 15 -19.22 -8.34 6.23
N ALA A 16 -18.05 -8.01 5.70
CA ALA A 16 -16.96 -8.96 5.56
C ALA A 16 -16.49 -9.53 6.91
N GLY A 17 -16.40 -8.68 7.94
CA GLY A 17 -16.07 -9.09 9.30
C GLY A 17 -17.12 -10.03 9.89
N VAL A 18 -18.40 -9.69 9.77
CA VAL A 18 -19.52 -10.53 10.25
C VAL A 18 -19.54 -11.88 9.55
N LEU A 19 -19.33 -11.91 8.23
CA LEU A 19 -19.24 -13.17 7.47
C LEU A 19 -18.06 -14.04 7.90
N ALA A 20 -16.91 -13.43 8.19
CA ALA A 20 -15.75 -14.15 8.71
C ALA A 20 -16.02 -14.76 10.10
N VAL A 21 -16.69 -14.02 11.00
CA VAL A 21 -17.15 -14.56 12.29
C VAL A 21 -18.11 -15.73 12.06
N ALA A 22 -19.16 -15.50 11.25
CA ALA A 22 -20.21 -16.49 11.00
C ALA A 22 -19.66 -17.79 10.42
N THR A 23 -18.68 -17.71 9.53
CA THR A 23 -18.03 -18.88 8.93
C THR A 23 -17.34 -19.74 9.99
N ILE A 24 -16.54 -19.12 10.87
CA ILE A 24 -15.83 -19.85 11.92
C ILE A 24 -16.81 -20.38 12.97
N GLN A 25 -17.84 -19.62 13.32
CA GLN A 25 -18.88 -20.05 14.26
C GLN A 25 -19.73 -21.21 13.71
N PHE A 26 -20.01 -21.21 12.40
CA PHE A 26 -20.68 -22.32 11.75
C PHE A 26 -19.84 -23.61 11.79
N VAL A 27 -18.52 -23.51 11.64
CA VAL A 27 -17.62 -24.65 11.83
C VAL A 27 -17.64 -25.09 13.29
N SER A 28 -17.53 -24.15 14.24
CA SER A 28 -17.58 -24.42 15.67
C SER A 28 -18.84 -25.18 16.09
N SER A 29 -20.02 -24.79 15.57
CA SER A 29 -21.29 -25.43 15.90
C SER A 29 -21.42 -26.87 15.40
N ARG A 30 -20.58 -27.31 14.46
CA ARG A 30 -20.49 -28.72 14.06
C ARG A 30 -19.74 -29.58 15.07
N PHE A 31 -18.79 -28.99 15.80
CA PHE A 31 -18.03 -29.67 16.85
C PHE A 31 -18.68 -29.54 18.22
N TYR A 32 -19.26 -28.37 18.51
CA TYR A 32 -19.87 -28.03 19.78
C TYR A 32 -21.32 -27.53 19.55
N PRO A 33 -22.24 -28.44 19.16
CA PRO A 33 -23.61 -28.05 18.90
C PRO A 33 -24.32 -27.62 20.19
N MET A 34 -25.17 -26.61 20.07
CA MET A 34 -26.07 -26.21 21.15
C MET A 34 -27.14 -27.30 21.35
N PRO A 35 -27.47 -27.69 22.59
CA PRO A 35 -28.55 -28.65 22.87
C PRO A 35 -29.89 -28.16 22.33
N ALA A 36 -30.65 -29.04 21.67
CA ALA A 36 -31.90 -28.68 20.99
C ALA A 36 -33.01 -28.16 21.93
N ASN A 37 -32.92 -28.50 23.21
CA ASN A 37 -33.87 -28.13 24.25
C ASN A 37 -33.40 -26.96 25.14
N LEU A 38 -32.27 -26.33 24.81
CA LEU A 38 -31.76 -25.20 25.57
C LEU A 38 -32.52 -23.92 25.16
N ASP A 39 -33.22 -23.29 26.10
CA ASP A 39 -33.77 -21.96 25.89
C ASP A 39 -32.65 -20.92 26.05
N VAL A 40 -32.35 -20.21 24.97
CA VAL A 40 -31.31 -19.16 24.95
C VAL A 40 -31.71 -17.90 25.71
N ASN A 41 -33.01 -17.72 26.02
CA ASN A 41 -33.48 -16.61 26.86
C ASN A 41 -33.38 -16.94 28.36
N ASP A 42 -33.17 -18.22 28.71
CA ASP A 42 -32.90 -18.63 30.08
C ASP A 42 -31.40 -18.48 30.39
N SER A 43 -31.07 -17.36 31.01
CA SER A 43 -29.70 -17.04 31.43
C SER A 43 -29.06 -18.07 32.37
N GLN A 44 -29.85 -18.81 33.16
CA GLN A 44 -29.33 -19.83 34.08
C GLN A 44 -28.95 -21.09 33.31
N ALA A 45 -29.88 -21.63 32.51
CA ALA A 45 -29.63 -22.82 31.69
C ALA A 45 -28.49 -22.60 30.69
N LEU A 46 -28.45 -21.43 30.06
CA LEU A 46 -27.37 -21.04 29.15
C LEU A 46 -26.02 -20.96 29.87
N GLY A 47 -25.99 -20.39 31.08
CA GLY A 47 -24.78 -20.29 31.89
C GLY A 47 -24.23 -21.64 32.37
N GLU A 48 -25.10 -22.59 32.71
CA GLU A 48 -24.69 -23.96 33.05
C GLU A 48 -24.07 -24.69 31.87
N TRP A 49 -24.66 -24.55 30.68
CA TRP A 49 -24.11 -25.14 29.47
C TRP A 49 -22.74 -24.55 29.11
N ILE A 50 -22.58 -23.22 29.17
CA ILE A 50 -21.29 -22.56 28.88
C ILE A 50 -20.18 -23.07 29.82
N LYS A 51 -20.48 -23.31 31.10
CA LYS A 51 -19.51 -23.86 32.06
C LYS A 51 -19.02 -25.27 31.70
N GLN A 52 -19.81 -26.03 30.95
CA GLN A 52 -19.47 -27.40 30.52
C GLN A 52 -18.67 -27.42 29.21
N LEU A 53 -18.57 -26.29 28.51
CA LEU A 53 -17.85 -26.23 27.24
C LEU A 53 -16.34 -26.48 27.45
N PRO A 54 -15.72 -27.31 26.58
CA PRO A 54 -14.29 -27.51 26.63
C PRO A 54 -13.54 -26.26 26.13
N LEU A 55 -12.25 -26.16 26.47
CA LEU A 55 -11.37 -25.07 26.03
C LEU A 55 -11.44 -24.81 24.51
N GLY A 56 -11.58 -25.87 23.71
CA GLY A 56 -11.67 -25.77 22.25
C GLY A 56 -12.82 -24.87 21.77
N ALA A 57 -13.98 -24.89 22.43
CA ALA A 57 -15.12 -24.04 22.05
C ALA A 57 -14.78 -22.55 22.20
N TYR A 58 -14.14 -22.17 23.31
CA TYR A 58 -13.68 -20.80 23.54
C TYR A 58 -12.62 -20.37 22.52
N LEU A 59 -11.71 -21.26 22.15
CA LEU A 59 -10.69 -20.96 21.13
C LEU A 59 -11.31 -20.72 19.75
N PHE A 60 -12.36 -21.43 19.36
CA PHE A 60 -13.12 -21.15 18.14
C PHE A 60 -13.76 -19.76 18.17
N VAL A 61 -14.34 -19.36 19.32
CA VAL A 61 -14.92 -18.02 19.47
C VAL A 61 -13.83 -16.95 19.33
N LEU A 62 -12.70 -17.09 20.02
CA LEU A 62 -11.58 -16.16 19.91
C LEU A 62 -11.03 -16.09 18.47
N ALA A 63 -10.88 -17.24 17.80
CA ALA A 63 -10.47 -17.27 16.39
C ALA A 63 -11.48 -16.57 15.47
N SER A 64 -12.78 -16.72 15.74
CA SER A 64 -13.84 -16.03 15.01
C SER A 64 -13.74 -14.52 15.17
N TRP A 65 -13.53 -14.02 16.39
CA TRP A 65 -13.38 -12.59 16.68
C TRP A 65 -12.09 -12.00 16.10
N ALA A 66 -10.99 -12.75 16.18
CA ALA A 66 -9.72 -12.39 15.55
C ALA A 66 -9.89 -12.19 14.05
N SER A 67 -10.44 -13.21 13.37
CA SER A 67 -10.66 -13.18 11.93
C SER A 67 -11.65 -12.10 11.53
N GLY A 68 -12.78 -11.99 12.22
CA GLY A 68 -13.81 -10.98 11.96
C GLY A 68 -13.29 -9.56 12.07
N THR A 69 -12.60 -9.26 13.18
CA THR A 69 -12.02 -7.94 13.41
C THR A 69 -10.94 -7.62 12.38
N PHE A 70 -10.02 -8.55 12.13
CA PHE A 70 -8.96 -8.36 11.14
C PHE A 70 -9.51 -8.11 9.73
N VAL A 71 -10.37 -9.02 9.24
CA VAL A 71 -10.92 -8.94 7.89
C VAL A 71 -11.77 -7.69 7.73
N GLY A 72 -12.65 -7.40 8.69
CA GLY A 72 -13.54 -6.26 8.57
C GLY A 72 -12.80 -4.92 8.55
N VAL A 73 -11.80 -4.76 9.43
CA VAL A 73 -10.97 -3.55 9.48
C VAL A 73 -10.10 -3.42 8.23
N LEU A 74 -9.49 -4.52 7.78
CA LEU A 74 -8.67 -4.55 6.57
C LEU A 74 -9.48 -4.16 5.33
N VAL A 75 -10.65 -4.78 5.13
CA VAL A 75 -11.53 -4.51 3.99
C VAL A 75 -12.00 -3.05 4.01
N ALA A 76 -12.44 -2.55 5.16
CA ALA A 76 -12.86 -1.15 5.29
C ALA A 76 -11.76 -0.16 4.92
N ARG A 77 -10.53 -0.37 5.41
CA ARG A 77 -9.40 0.52 5.11
C ARG A 77 -8.93 0.40 3.65
N VAL A 78 -8.89 -0.80 3.07
CA VAL A 78 -8.47 -1.01 1.68
C VAL A 78 -9.42 -0.35 0.69
N LEU A 79 -10.74 -0.40 0.94
CA LEU A 79 -11.77 0.17 0.07
C LEU A 79 -11.97 1.69 0.25
N THR A 80 -11.37 2.27 1.28
CA THR A 80 -11.41 3.72 1.49
C THR A 80 -10.56 4.42 0.44
N VAL A 81 -11.11 5.44 -0.22
CA VAL A 81 -10.47 6.12 -1.38
C VAL A 81 -9.05 6.62 -1.09
N ASP A 82 -8.81 7.17 0.10
CA ASP A 82 -7.50 7.66 0.54
C ASP A 82 -6.77 6.66 1.47
N ARG A 83 -7.35 5.47 1.67
CA ARG A 83 -6.89 4.43 2.61
C ARG A 83 -6.57 4.96 4.01
N ARG A 84 -7.17 6.10 4.40
CA ARG A 84 -7.06 6.63 5.75
C ARG A 84 -7.72 5.66 6.73
N ALA A 85 -7.21 5.65 7.95
CA ALA A 85 -7.58 4.65 8.94
C ALA A 85 -9.05 4.75 9.39
N TRP A 86 -9.72 5.88 9.20
CA TRP A 86 -10.99 6.18 9.87
C TRP A 86 -12.11 5.15 9.61
N ALA A 87 -12.30 4.68 8.37
CA ALA A 87 -13.35 3.70 8.09
C ALA A 87 -13.04 2.36 8.77
N GLY A 88 -11.75 1.98 8.77
CA GLY A 88 -11.26 0.85 9.55
C GLY A 88 -11.45 1.04 11.06
N CYS A 89 -11.21 2.24 11.60
CA CYS A 89 -11.43 2.55 13.01
C CYS A 89 -12.91 2.46 13.41
N ILE A 90 -13.83 2.89 12.54
CA ILE A 90 -15.28 2.73 12.79
C ILE A 90 -15.64 1.25 12.87
N VAL A 91 -15.21 0.44 11.90
CA VAL A 91 -15.47 -1.01 11.93
C VAL A 91 -14.83 -1.65 13.15
N TRP A 92 -13.60 -1.25 13.50
CA TRP A 92 -12.92 -1.75 14.71
C TRP A 92 -13.71 -1.40 15.97
N ALA A 93 -14.21 -0.16 16.11
CA ALA A 93 -15.02 0.26 17.24
C ALA A 93 -16.33 -0.54 17.33
N LEU A 94 -17.00 -0.80 16.20
CA LEU A 94 -18.22 -1.62 16.17
C LEU A 94 -17.95 -3.08 16.56
N MET A 95 -16.85 -3.67 16.08
CA MET A 95 -16.45 -5.03 16.47
C MET A 95 -16.04 -5.12 17.95
N ALA A 96 -15.34 -4.10 18.47
CA ALA A 96 -15.01 -4.00 19.88
C ALA A 96 -16.26 -3.87 20.75
N ALA A 97 -17.22 -3.04 20.35
CA ALA A 97 -18.50 -2.91 21.04
C ALA A 97 -19.26 -4.25 21.05
N ALA A 98 -19.34 -4.95 19.91
CA ALA A 98 -19.97 -6.27 19.82
C ALA A 98 -19.27 -7.30 20.74
N THR A 99 -17.93 -7.25 20.83
CA THR A 99 -17.13 -8.10 21.72
C THR A 99 -17.46 -7.81 23.19
N ILE A 100 -17.49 -6.54 23.59
CA ILE A 100 -17.82 -6.13 24.96
C ILE A 100 -19.26 -6.53 25.31
N ILE A 101 -20.22 -6.29 24.41
CA ILE A 101 -21.61 -6.71 24.59
C ILE A 101 -21.67 -8.21 24.84
N THR A 102 -20.98 -9.01 24.02
CA THR A 102 -20.96 -10.47 24.18
C THR A 102 -20.38 -10.91 25.53
N LEU A 103 -19.28 -10.28 25.96
CA LEU A 103 -18.64 -10.58 27.23
C LEU A 103 -19.51 -10.23 28.44
N VAL A 104 -20.23 -9.10 28.39
CA VAL A 104 -21.14 -8.64 29.45
C VAL A 104 -22.44 -9.46 29.50
N SER A 105 -22.97 -9.86 28.34
CA SER A 105 -24.26 -10.55 28.24
C SER A 105 -24.21 -12.02 28.66
N LEU A 106 -23.04 -12.66 28.62
CA LEU A 106 -22.90 -14.09 28.90
C LEU A 106 -21.85 -14.37 29.98
N PRO A 107 -22.08 -15.34 30.86
CA PRO A 107 -21.11 -15.72 31.88
C PRO A 107 -19.90 -16.42 31.25
N HIS A 108 -18.71 -15.83 31.38
CA HIS A 108 -17.46 -16.37 30.88
C HIS A 108 -16.41 -16.45 31.99
N PRO A 109 -15.41 -17.35 31.88
CA PRO A 109 -14.27 -17.33 32.77
C PRO A 109 -13.43 -16.05 32.58
N LEU A 110 -12.79 -15.57 33.65
CA LEU A 110 -12.05 -14.30 33.64
C LEU A 110 -10.94 -14.24 32.58
N TRP A 111 -10.24 -15.33 32.32
CA TRP A 111 -9.19 -15.36 31.29
C TRP A 111 -9.74 -15.04 29.89
N PHE A 112 -10.98 -15.41 29.61
CA PHE A 112 -11.62 -15.22 28.31
C PHE A 112 -11.95 -13.76 28.04
N TRP A 113 -12.26 -12.99 29.09
CA TRP A 113 -12.41 -11.53 28.99
C TRP A 113 -11.13 -10.86 28.50
N PHE A 114 -10.02 -11.15 29.15
CA PHE A 114 -8.72 -10.59 28.77
C PHE A 114 -8.30 -11.05 27.38
N ALA A 115 -8.48 -12.33 27.06
CA ALA A 115 -8.16 -12.88 25.75
C ALA A 115 -9.02 -12.25 24.63
N GLY A 116 -10.33 -12.11 24.85
CA GLY A 116 -11.25 -11.53 23.87
C GLY A 116 -10.94 -10.07 23.56
N ILE A 117 -10.71 -9.26 24.59
CA ILE A 117 -10.31 -7.85 24.43
C ILE A 117 -8.96 -7.77 23.72
N LEU A 118 -7.97 -8.56 24.14
CA LEU A 118 -6.64 -8.57 23.53
C LEU A 118 -6.70 -8.95 22.05
N VAL A 119 -7.48 -9.98 21.70
CA VAL A 119 -7.68 -10.42 20.32
C VAL A 119 -8.27 -9.29 19.47
N CYS A 120 -9.34 -8.64 19.95
CA CYS A 120 -9.95 -7.54 19.21
C CYS A 120 -8.96 -6.38 19.02
N LEU A 121 -8.17 -6.05 20.04
CA LEU A 121 -7.18 -4.97 19.97
C LEU A 121 -6.05 -5.30 18.98
N VAL A 122 -5.45 -6.48 19.11
CA VAL A 122 -4.31 -6.91 18.28
C VAL A 122 -4.72 -7.04 16.82
N PHE A 123 -5.83 -7.73 16.54
CA PHE A 123 -6.23 -8.01 15.16
C PHE A 123 -6.87 -6.82 14.45
N GLY A 124 -7.52 -5.90 15.20
CA GLY A 124 -7.94 -4.62 14.65
C GLY A 124 -6.76 -3.73 14.27
N LEU A 125 -5.77 -3.59 15.16
CA LEU A 125 -4.54 -2.86 14.85
C LEU A 125 -3.78 -3.50 13.68
N PHE A 126 -3.67 -4.83 13.68
CA PHE A 126 -3.01 -5.56 12.59
C PHE A 126 -3.71 -5.33 11.26
N GLY A 127 -5.05 -5.39 11.22
CA GLY A 127 -5.85 -5.08 10.03
C GLY A 127 -5.59 -3.66 9.52
N LEU A 128 -5.51 -2.68 10.42
CA LEU A 128 -5.14 -1.31 10.05
C LEU A 128 -3.73 -1.27 9.45
N LEU A 129 -2.73 -1.82 10.11
CA LEU A 129 -1.32 -1.73 9.69
C LEU A 129 -1.09 -2.42 8.34
N VAL A 130 -1.67 -3.60 8.11
CA VAL A 130 -1.56 -4.33 6.83
C VAL A 130 -2.21 -3.56 5.69
N ALA A 131 -3.36 -2.93 5.95
CA ALA A 131 -4.06 -2.13 4.94
C ALA A 131 -3.43 -0.75 4.69
N ALA A 132 -2.50 -0.30 5.53
CA ALA A 132 -1.85 0.99 5.41
C ALA A 132 -1.19 1.18 4.03
N PRO A 133 -1.29 2.40 3.44
CA PRO A 133 -0.53 2.71 2.24
C PRO A 133 0.97 2.58 2.56
N LYS A 134 1.69 1.87 1.69
CA LYS A 134 3.16 1.83 1.75
C LYS A 134 3.69 2.78 0.68
N GLN A 135 4.73 3.52 1.03
CA GLN A 135 5.48 4.37 0.12
C GLN A 135 6.96 4.14 0.43
N TYR A 136 7.72 3.88 -0.62
CA TYR A 136 9.17 3.78 -0.53
C TYR A 136 9.78 4.91 -1.33
N VAL A 137 10.96 5.35 -0.91
CA VAL A 137 11.63 6.50 -1.49
C VAL A 137 13.02 6.09 -1.91
N VAL A 138 13.37 6.32 -3.16
CA VAL A 138 14.74 6.22 -3.68
C VAL A 138 15.25 7.64 -3.94
N ARG A 139 16.46 7.93 -3.48
CA ARG A 139 17.09 9.24 -3.64
C ARG A 139 18.49 9.08 -4.20
N ALA A 140 18.82 9.91 -5.16
CA ALA A 140 20.17 9.99 -5.69
C ALA A 140 20.51 11.46 -5.94
N SER A 141 21.78 11.81 -5.80
CA SER A 141 22.23 13.17 -6.06
C SER A 141 23.63 13.14 -6.64
N ARG A 142 23.92 14.04 -7.59
CA ARG A 142 25.20 14.18 -8.26
C ARG A 142 25.50 15.65 -8.51
N GLN A 143 26.74 16.06 -8.22
CA GLN A 143 27.27 17.32 -8.72
C GLN A 143 27.80 17.10 -10.13
N ILE A 144 27.43 17.96 -11.07
CA ILE A 144 27.75 17.87 -12.48
C ILE A 144 28.46 19.15 -12.90
N ILE A 145 29.64 19.03 -13.50
CA ILE A 145 30.44 20.13 -14.03
C ILE A 145 29.88 20.52 -15.41
N ALA A 146 28.66 21.08 -15.39
CA ALA A 146 27.96 21.58 -16.55
C ALA A 146 26.96 22.67 -16.15
N PRO A 147 26.60 23.60 -17.06
CA PRO A 147 25.57 24.60 -16.80
C PRO A 147 24.20 23.97 -16.55
N VAL A 148 23.38 24.61 -15.69
CA VAL A 148 22.03 24.13 -15.33
C VAL A 148 21.18 23.84 -16.55
N GLY A 149 21.20 24.72 -17.56
CA GLY A 149 20.42 24.53 -18.79
C GLY A 149 20.81 23.30 -19.61
N ARG A 150 22.08 22.86 -19.54
CA ARG A 150 22.50 21.61 -20.18
C ARG A 150 21.95 20.41 -19.43
N VAL A 151 22.14 20.37 -18.12
CA VAL A 151 21.66 19.28 -17.26
C VAL A 151 20.13 19.18 -17.33
N PHE A 152 19.44 20.30 -17.19
CA PHE A 152 17.98 20.37 -17.26
C PHE A 152 17.46 19.90 -18.62
N ARG A 153 18.07 20.31 -19.73
CA ARG A 153 17.69 19.84 -21.06
C ARG A 153 17.83 18.33 -21.19
N THR A 154 18.94 17.76 -20.71
CA THR A 154 19.16 16.31 -20.71
C THR A 154 18.10 15.57 -19.90
N LEU A 155 17.63 16.14 -18.79
CA LEU A 155 16.59 15.54 -17.94
C LEU A 155 15.17 15.70 -18.50
N SER A 156 14.87 16.84 -19.12
CA SER A 156 13.51 17.23 -19.50
C SER A 156 13.13 16.85 -20.93
N GLN A 157 14.11 16.66 -21.82
CA GLN A 157 13.87 16.17 -23.18
C GLN A 157 14.06 14.65 -23.23
N VAL A 158 12.99 13.93 -23.54
CA VAL A 158 12.97 12.46 -23.53
C VAL A 158 14.02 11.87 -24.48
N ASP A 159 14.21 12.48 -25.65
CA ASP A 159 15.22 12.04 -26.62
C ASP A 159 16.65 12.20 -26.08
N GLU A 160 16.96 13.34 -25.45
CA GLU A 160 18.28 13.58 -24.84
C GLU A 160 18.51 12.63 -23.64
N PHE A 161 17.49 12.43 -22.81
CA PHE A 161 17.55 11.50 -21.69
C PHE A 161 17.87 10.07 -22.16
N SER A 162 17.21 9.61 -23.22
CA SER A 162 17.44 8.29 -23.82
C SER A 162 18.85 8.10 -24.39
N ARG A 163 19.49 9.19 -24.86
CA ARG A 163 20.90 9.17 -25.31
C ARG A 163 21.88 9.16 -24.15
N ALA A 164 21.50 9.79 -23.04
CA ALA A 164 22.33 9.87 -21.84
C ALA A 164 22.35 8.56 -21.05
N VAL A 165 21.26 7.80 -21.05
CA VAL A 165 21.10 6.56 -20.28
C VAL A 165 21.14 5.34 -21.21
N PRO A 166 22.25 4.56 -21.22
CA PRO A 166 22.47 3.50 -22.19
C PRO A 166 21.53 2.29 -22.06
N ASP A 167 20.90 2.12 -20.90
CA ASP A 167 19.96 1.02 -20.65
C ASP A 167 18.59 1.27 -21.33
N ILE A 168 18.33 2.49 -21.83
CA ILE A 168 17.14 2.82 -22.61
C ILE A 168 17.41 2.49 -24.08
N VAL A 169 16.74 1.47 -24.59
CA VAL A 169 16.97 0.96 -25.96
C VAL A 169 15.94 1.45 -26.97
N ARG A 170 14.76 1.88 -26.51
CA ARG A 170 13.71 2.41 -27.40
C ARG A 170 12.78 3.39 -26.68
N VAL A 171 12.42 4.46 -27.37
CA VAL A 171 11.39 5.42 -26.95
C VAL A 171 10.36 5.57 -28.06
N GLU A 172 9.08 5.54 -27.71
CA GLU A 172 7.95 5.75 -28.63
C GLU A 172 7.00 6.80 -28.03
N PHE A 173 6.86 7.95 -28.68
CA PHE A 173 5.92 8.97 -28.23
C PHE A 173 4.47 8.52 -28.49
N LEU A 174 3.60 8.77 -27.51
CA LEU A 174 2.17 8.48 -27.56
C LEU A 174 1.32 9.74 -27.79
N THR A 175 1.97 10.90 -27.85
CA THR A 175 1.37 12.23 -28.05
C THR A 175 2.19 12.99 -29.09
N ASP A 176 1.54 13.87 -29.85
CA ASP A 176 2.23 14.74 -30.83
C ASP A 176 3.21 15.71 -30.16
N GLN A 177 2.93 16.09 -28.91
CA GLN A 177 3.84 16.87 -28.08
C GLN A 177 4.93 15.97 -27.50
N HIS A 178 6.19 16.32 -27.76
CA HIS A 178 7.37 15.56 -27.32
C HIS A 178 8.16 16.23 -26.18
N PHE A 179 7.69 17.38 -25.67
CA PHE A 179 8.32 18.12 -24.58
C PHE A 179 7.29 18.88 -23.74
N GLY A 180 7.51 18.96 -22.42
CA GLY A 180 6.63 19.69 -21.50
C GLY A 180 5.54 18.82 -20.88
N VAL A 181 4.76 19.43 -19.98
CA VAL A 181 3.65 18.77 -19.27
C VAL A 181 2.64 18.18 -20.27
N GLY A 182 2.21 16.95 -20.00
CA GLY A 182 1.27 16.21 -20.85
C GLY A 182 1.93 15.32 -21.90
N THR A 183 3.24 15.44 -22.14
CA THR A 183 4.00 14.52 -23.00
C THR A 183 3.88 13.09 -22.46
N ARG A 184 3.45 12.14 -23.31
CA ARG A 184 3.37 10.71 -22.98
C ARG A 184 4.23 9.89 -23.92
N PHE A 185 4.94 8.90 -23.38
CA PHE A 185 5.81 8.04 -24.17
C PHE A 185 5.93 6.65 -23.56
N ARG A 186 6.24 5.66 -24.39
CA ARG A 186 6.74 4.35 -23.96
C ARG A 186 8.25 4.36 -24.00
N GLU A 187 8.85 3.84 -22.96
CA GLU A 187 10.29 3.64 -22.85
C GLU A 187 10.54 2.16 -22.64
N THR A 188 11.43 1.57 -23.44
CA THR A 188 11.88 0.19 -23.29
C THR A 188 13.29 0.18 -22.75
N ARG A 189 13.47 -0.46 -21.60
CA ARG A 189 14.76 -0.61 -20.92
C ARG A 189 15.22 -2.05 -20.90
N VAL A 190 16.52 -2.28 -20.98
CA VAL A 190 17.12 -3.59 -20.71
C VAL A 190 17.50 -3.68 -19.24
N MET A 191 16.81 -4.55 -18.50
CA MET A 191 17.09 -4.85 -17.10
C MET A 191 17.62 -6.28 -16.97
N ARG A 192 18.89 -6.44 -16.60
CA ARG A 192 19.58 -7.75 -16.46
C ARG A 192 19.43 -8.64 -17.71
N GLY A 193 19.52 -8.03 -18.90
CA GLY A 193 19.42 -8.73 -20.19
C GLY A 193 17.99 -9.03 -20.65
N ARG A 194 16.96 -8.53 -19.95
CA ARG A 194 15.56 -8.64 -20.38
C ARG A 194 15.00 -7.26 -20.67
N GLU A 195 14.29 -7.12 -21.78
CA GLU A 195 13.56 -5.89 -22.08
C GLU A 195 12.30 -5.75 -21.24
N ALA A 196 12.02 -4.54 -20.81
CA ALA A 196 10.78 -4.16 -20.17
C ALA A 196 10.35 -2.78 -20.69
N THR A 197 9.10 -2.70 -21.14
CA THR A 197 8.51 -1.45 -21.61
C THR A 197 7.60 -0.84 -20.54
N THR A 198 7.74 0.46 -20.32
CA THR A 198 6.94 1.23 -19.37
C THR A 198 6.36 2.47 -20.05
N GLU A 199 5.10 2.78 -19.77
CA GLU A 199 4.49 4.06 -20.17
C GLU A 199 4.74 5.12 -19.11
N LEU A 200 5.27 6.27 -19.54
CA LEU A 200 5.57 7.42 -18.70
C LEU A 200 4.87 8.67 -19.25
N HIS A 201 4.66 9.64 -18.37
CA HIS A 201 4.24 10.97 -18.77
C HIS A 201 4.88 12.05 -17.91
N VAL A 202 5.10 13.23 -18.50
CA VAL A 202 5.58 14.42 -17.80
C VAL A 202 4.39 15.05 -17.08
N ALA A 203 4.39 14.98 -15.75
CA ALA A 203 3.32 15.48 -14.91
C ALA A 203 3.51 16.95 -14.54
N GLU A 204 4.74 17.37 -14.27
CA GLU A 204 5.08 18.76 -13.94
C GLU A 204 6.45 19.12 -14.52
N LEU A 205 6.61 20.38 -14.91
CA LEU A 205 7.87 20.91 -15.42
C LEU A 205 7.99 22.39 -15.05
N GLU A 206 9.10 22.75 -14.41
CA GLU A 206 9.52 24.12 -14.13
C GLU A 206 10.89 24.33 -14.77
N ASP A 207 10.97 25.28 -15.71
CA ASP A 207 12.15 25.47 -16.54
C ASP A 207 13.41 25.70 -15.70
N ASN A 208 14.49 24.98 -16.03
CA ASN A 208 15.77 25.02 -15.33
C ASN A 208 15.71 24.76 -13.82
N ARG A 209 14.66 24.09 -13.32
CA ARG A 209 14.54 23.75 -11.90
C ARG A 209 14.04 22.34 -11.65
N MET A 210 12.99 21.90 -12.34
CA MET A 210 12.33 20.64 -12.00
C MET A 210 11.66 19.99 -13.20
N VAL A 211 11.76 18.66 -13.28
CA VAL A 211 10.88 17.84 -14.12
C VAL A 211 10.38 16.65 -13.31
N ARG A 212 9.08 16.40 -13.35
CA ARG A 212 8.40 15.28 -12.68
C ARG A 212 7.77 14.36 -13.72
N MET A 213 8.16 13.09 -13.69
CA MET A 213 7.66 12.05 -14.56
C MET A 213 6.97 10.97 -13.74
N VAL A 214 5.79 10.55 -14.19
CA VAL A 214 4.98 9.54 -13.51
C VAL A 214 4.75 8.37 -14.45
N SER A 215 4.88 7.17 -13.92
CA SER A 215 4.58 5.92 -14.62
C SER A 215 3.83 4.95 -13.72
N GLU A 216 3.07 4.04 -14.33
CA GLU A 216 2.44 2.94 -13.64
C GLU A 216 2.94 1.62 -14.24
N MET A 217 3.62 0.82 -13.43
CA MET A 217 4.18 -0.46 -13.86
C MET A 217 4.16 -1.46 -12.71
N GLY A 218 3.71 -2.69 -13.00
CA GLY A 218 3.64 -3.77 -12.01
C GLY A 218 2.67 -3.51 -10.85
N GLY A 219 1.64 -2.68 -11.05
CA GLY A 219 0.70 -2.28 -9.99
C GLY A 219 1.33 -1.33 -8.95
N THR A 220 2.36 -0.59 -9.36
CA THR A 220 3.04 0.45 -8.57
C THR A 220 3.07 1.73 -9.38
N ILE A 221 2.73 2.84 -8.74
CA ILE A 221 2.97 4.17 -9.29
C ILE A 221 4.41 4.55 -8.95
N TRP A 222 5.20 4.84 -9.98
CA TRP A 222 6.58 5.31 -9.88
C TRP A 222 6.59 6.79 -10.25
N ASP A 223 6.80 7.63 -9.24
CA ASP A 223 6.65 9.07 -9.32
C ASP A 223 8.02 9.70 -9.08
N THR A 224 8.68 10.08 -10.18
CA THR A 224 10.09 10.49 -10.19
C THR A 224 10.18 11.98 -10.44
N THR A 225 10.86 12.69 -9.53
CA THR A 225 11.15 14.11 -9.66
C THR A 225 12.65 14.30 -9.75
N PHE A 226 13.11 14.96 -10.80
CA PHE A 226 14.46 15.50 -10.89
C PHE A 226 14.42 16.99 -10.59
N THR A 227 15.35 17.45 -9.76
CA THR A 227 15.61 18.86 -9.49
C THR A 227 17.05 19.20 -9.84
N VAL A 228 17.25 20.45 -10.26
CA VAL A 228 18.55 21.01 -10.55
C VAL A 228 18.69 22.36 -9.85
N ASP A 229 19.82 22.55 -9.18
CA ASP A 229 20.17 23.79 -8.51
C ASP A 229 21.59 24.20 -8.94
N SER A 230 21.84 25.50 -9.06
CA SER A 230 23.20 26.00 -9.32
C SER A 230 24.13 25.65 -8.16
N ALA A 231 25.32 25.16 -8.48
CA ALA A 231 26.39 24.87 -7.52
C ALA A 231 27.67 25.67 -7.87
N ALA A 232 28.65 25.72 -6.96
CA ALA A 232 29.88 26.48 -7.16
C ALA A 232 30.60 26.11 -8.48
N ASP A 233 30.68 24.81 -8.77
CA ASP A 233 31.33 24.26 -9.97
C ASP A 233 30.32 23.51 -10.86
N GLY A 234 29.22 24.18 -11.24
CA GLY A 234 28.24 23.66 -12.20
C GLY A 234 26.84 23.51 -11.60
N THR A 235 26.31 22.29 -11.59
CA THR A 235 24.91 22.01 -11.23
C THR A 235 24.82 20.87 -10.22
N GLN A 236 24.04 21.06 -9.16
CA GLN A 236 23.61 19.98 -8.29
C GLN A 236 22.34 19.36 -8.86
N MET A 237 22.41 18.10 -9.29
CA MET A 237 21.26 17.32 -9.76
C MET A 237 20.81 16.39 -8.64
N THR A 238 19.51 16.40 -8.33
CA THR A 238 18.91 15.48 -7.35
C THR A 238 17.72 14.77 -7.98
N MET A 239 17.61 13.47 -7.76
CA MET A 239 16.46 12.66 -8.11
C MET A 239 15.78 12.15 -6.84
N HIS A 240 14.46 12.25 -6.82
CA HIS A 240 13.58 11.71 -5.79
C HIS A 240 12.50 10.87 -6.44
N MET A 241 12.44 9.57 -6.12
CA MET A 241 11.46 8.65 -6.67
C MET A 241 10.59 8.07 -5.57
N ASP A 242 9.30 8.38 -5.63
CA ASP A 242 8.26 7.78 -4.81
C ASP A 242 7.74 6.50 -5.47
N CYS A 243 7.90 5.38 -4.78
CA CYS A 243 7.38 4.08 -5.19
C CYS A 243 6.12 3.79 -4.37
N ARG A 244 4.95 3.89 -4.99
CA ARG A 244 3.64 3.73 -4.34
C ARG A 244 2.94 2.45 -4.83
N PRO A 245 3.14 1.29 -4.16
CA PRO A 245 2.46 0.05 -4.51
C PRO A 245 0.94 0.13 -4.26
N CYS A 246 0.17 0.00 -5.33
CA CYS A 246 -1.29 0.11 -5.29
C CYS A 246 -1.98 -1.24 -5.03
N SER A 247 -1.40 -2.35 -5.49
CA SER A 247 -1.94 -3.72 -5.36
C SER A 247 -1.36 -4.49 -4.17
N LEU A 248 -2.03 -5.57 -3.76
CA LEU A 248 -1.54 -6.44 -2.68
C LEU A 248 -0.21 -7.11 -3.08
N MET A 249 -0.11 -7.57 -4.34
CA MET A 249 1.08 -8.23 -4.88
C MET A 249 2.28 -7.27 -4.93
N SER A 250 2.08 -6.03 -5.41
CA SER A 250 3.18 -5.05 -5.52
C SER A 250 3.71 -4.61 -4.15
N ARG A 251 2.86 -4.55 -3.11
CA ARG A 251 3.30 -4.26 -1.74
C ARG A 251 4.30 -5.28 -1.19
N PHE A 252 4.23 -6.52 -1.66
CA PHE A 252 5.18 -7.57 -1.32
C PHE A 252 6.41 -7.54 -2.22
N MET A 253 6.23 -7.35 -3.54
CA MET A 253 7.33 -7.38 -4.50
C MET A 253 8.26 -6.17 -4.42
N VAL A 254 7.71 -4.95 -4.30
CA VAL A 254 8.50 -3.70 -4.30
C VAL A 254 9.67 -3.73 -3.31
N PRO A 255 9.49 -4.03 -2.00
CA PRO A 255 10.62 -4.01 -1.06
C PRO A 255 11.75 -4.98 -1.42
N MET A 256 11.44 -6.10 -2.10
CA MET A 256 12.47 -7.05 -2.56
C MET A 256 13.27 -6.50 -3.74
N ILE A 257 12.65 -5.72 -4.62
CA ILE A 257 13.30 -5.16 -5.81
C ILE A 257 13.93 -3.77 -5.56
N LEU A 258 13.61 -3.09 -4.45
CA LEU A 258 14.15 -1.77 -4.13
C LEU A 258 15.68 -1.66 -4.25
N PRO A 259 16.50 -2.61 -3.75
CA PRO A 259 17.95 -2.51 -3.90
C PRO A 259 18.42 -2.56 -5.36
N LEU A 260 17.70 -3.29 -6.21
CA LEU A 260 17.98 -3.35 -7.65
C LEU A 260 17.59 -2.03 -8.32
N VAL A 261 16.43 -1.47 -7.96
CA VAL A 261 15.96 -0.17 -8.45
C VAL A 261 16.91 0.94 -8.03
N ASP A 262 17.32 0.98 -6.76
CA ASP A 262 18.29 1.95 -6.25
C ASP A 262 19.59 1.86 -7.03
N LYS A 263 20.14 0.66 -7.22
CA LYS A 263 21.36 0.47 -8.02
C LYS A 263 21.21 0.96 -9.46
N ALA A 264 20.07 0.68 -10.10
CA ALA A 264 19.81 1.15 -11.46
C ALA A 264 19.72 2.68 -11.52
N VAL A 265 18.99 3.30 -10.57
CA VAL A 265 18.90 4.75 -10.44
C VAL A 265 20.28 5.39 -10.22
N GLN A 266 21.14 4.83 -9.38
CA GLN A 266 22.50 5.34 -9.21
C GLN A 266 23.28 5.29 -10.54
N GLY A 267 23.14 4.21 -11.31
CA GLY A 267 23.74 4.04 -12.63
C GLY A 267 23.24 5.06 -13.66
N ASP A 268 21.92 5.29 -13.73
CA ASP A 268 21.31 6.32 -14.58
C ASP A 268 21.88 7.71 -14.26
N MET A 269 21.99 8.05 -12.97
CA MET A 269 22.53 9.33 -12.50
C MET A 269 24.00 9.51 -12.87
N ASP A 270 24.80 8.44 -12.81
CA ASP A 270 26.21 8.44 -13.23
C ASP A 270 26.34 8.61 -14.76
N ALA A 271 25.48 7.95 -15.54
CA ALA A 271 25.45 8.06 -16.99
C ALA A 271 25.07 9.47 -17.45
N ILE A 272 24.05 10.08 -16.82
CA ILE A 272 23.63 11.47 -17.08
C ILE A 272 24.77 12.43 -16.76
N LYS A 273 25.42 12.29 -15.60
CA LYS A 273 26.59 13.10 -15.24
C LYS A 273 27.68 13.01 -16.32
N ALA A 274 28.06 11.79 -16.70
CA ALA A 274 29.08 11.57 -17.72
C ALA A 274 28.68 12.16 -19.09
N TYR A 275 27.40 12.08 -19.47
CA TYR A 275 26.89 12.67 -20.72
C TYR A 275 26.94 14.21 -20.69
N CYS A 276 26.55 14.83 -19.58
CA CYS A 276 26.55 16.27 -19.41
C CYS A 276 27.96 16.89 -19.28
N GLU A 277 28.96 16.12 -18.85
CA GLU A 277 30.35 16.61 -18.67
C GLU A 277 31.22 16.47 -19.92
N LYS A 278 30.76 15.73 -20.94
CA LYS A 278 31.49 15.63 -22.22
C LYS A 278 31.64 17.02 -22.87
N PRO A 279 32.82 17.37 -23.40
CA PRO A 279 32.96 18.55 -24.25
C PRO A 279 32.03 18.43 -25.48
N GLN A 280 31.44 19.54 -25.91
CA GLN A 280 30.70 19.62 -27.17
C GLN A 280 31.65 19.76 -28.36
#